data_AF-A0AAN8SX35-F1
#
_entry.id   AF-A0AAN8SX35-F1
#
_cell.length_a   1.000
_cell.length_b   1.000
_cell.length_c   1.000
_cell.angle_alpha   90.00
_cell.angle_beta   90.00
_cell.angle_gamma   90.00
#
_symmetry.space_group_name_H-M   'P 1'
#
loop_
_entity.id
_entity.type
_entity.pdbx_description
1 polymer ?
#
loop_
_entity_poly.entity_id
_entity_poly.type
_entity_poly.pdbx_seq_one_letter_code
_entity_poly.pdbx_strand_id
1 'polypeptide(L)'
;MFSWIGEVEVFDQVISLAESKVLTALGCSVLTVNEQGRRQALRPMMFFMAHCDAELYENLLEANWMQDLLSNMTLFGNSFEAYEQHVSECKNFRLTDSKKHILAIRQFVKELPMDSMKHIIAIRQFAKERSIDPFSDDLFCAFHGSSWHFFDIDPHSDLCDAKL
;
A
#
# COMPACT_ATOMS: atom_id res chain seq x y z
N MET A 1 3.48 -14.29 19.80
CA MET A 1 4.04 -13.03 19.27
C MET A 1 3.12 -12.62 18.13
N PHE A 2 2.62 -11.39 18.08
CA PHE A 2 1.52 -10.90 17.19
C PHE A 2 0.06 -11.17 17.62
N SER A 3 -0.27 -11.26 18.91
CA SER A 3 -1.66 -11.50 19.36
C SER A 3 -2.68 -10.40 19.01
N TRP A 4 -2.23 -9.27 18.46
CA TRP A 4 -3.06 -8.14 18.07
C TRP A 4 -3.14 -7.96 16.54
N ILE A 5 -2.30 -8.66 15.79
CA ILE A 5 -2.40 -8.71 14.32
C ILE A 5 -3.34 -9.87 14.02
N GLY A 6 -4.35 -9.60 13.18
CA GLY A 6 -5.26 -10.63 12.71
C GLY A 6 -4.58 -11.61 11.75
N GLU A 7 -5.35 -12.18 10.85
CA GLU A 7 -4.83 -13.04 9.78
C GLU A 7 -3.89 -12.28 8.84
N VAL A 8 -2.80 -12.95 8.42
CA VAL A 8 -1.87 -12.46 7.40
C VAL A 8 -2.06 -13.28 6.13
N GLU A 9 -2.58 -12.65 5.10
CA GLU A 9 -2.81 -13.26 3.79
C GLU A 9 -1.70 -12.83 2.82
N VAL A 10 -1.15 -13.77 2.05
CA VAL A 10 -0.04 -13.51 1.13
C VAL A 10 -0.37 -14.08 -0.25
N PHE A 11 -0.20 -13.25 -1.29
CA PHE A 11 -0.31 -13.66 -2.68
C PHE A 11 0.86 -13.08 -3.48
N ASP A 12 1.51 -13.94 -4.26
CA ASP A 12 2.41 -13.54 -5.34
C ASP A 12 2.42 -14.71 -6.36
N GLN A 13 2.37 -14.36 -7.65
CA GLN A 13 2.33 -15.32 -8.75
C GLN A 13 3.58 -16.20 -8.83
N VAL A 14 4.72 -15.74 -8.29
CA VAL A 14 5.99 -16.46 -8.34
C VAL A 14 6.30 -17.26 -7.08
N ILE A 15 5.40 -17.30 -6.08
CA ILE A 15 5.60 -18.09 -4.86
C ILE A 15 5.79 -19.56 -5.22
N SER A 16 6.96 -20.08 -4.85
CA SER A 16 7.27 -21.50 -4.97
C SER A 16 6.60 -22.33 -3.87
N LEU A 17 6.54 -23.64 -4.08
CA LEU A 17 6.06 -24.58 -3.07
C LEU A 17 6.88 -24.52 -1.77
N ALA A 18 8.18 -24.24 -1.86
CA ALA A 18 9.05 -24.13 -0.70
C ALA A 18 8.70 -22.88 0.14
N GLU A 19 8.55 -21.73 -0.51
CA GLU A 19 8.14 -20.47 0.14
C GLU A 19 6.75 -20.58 0.74
N SER A 20 5.79 -21.17 0.01
CA SER A 20 4.44 -21.42 0.51
C SER A 20 4.43 -22.24 1.80
N LYS A 21 5.25 -23.30 1.87
CA LYS A 21 5.39 -24.11 3.10
C LYS A 21 5.98 -23.30 4.25
N VAL A 22 6.98 -22.48 3.99
CA VAL A 22 7.59 -21.61 5.01
C VAL A 22 6.58 -20.58 5.53
N LEU A 23 5.88 -19.87 4.63
CA LEU A 23 4.84 -18.90 4.97
C LEU A 23 3.73 -19.54 5.82
N THR A 24 3.27 -20.72 5.43
CA THR A 24 2.26 -21.47 6.18
C THR A 24 2.76 -21.86 7.57
N ALA A 25 4.01 -22.33 7.68
CA ALA A 25 4.62 -22.66 8.97
C ALA A 25 4.81 -21.44 9.89
N LEU A 26 4.91 -20.23 9.31
CA LEU A 26 4.94 -18.96 10.04
C LEU A 26 3.54 -18.44 10.41
N GLY A 27 2.47 -19.12 9.99
CA GLY A 27 1.09 -18.75 10.31
C GLY A 27 0.42 -17.84 9.28
N CYS A 28 0.99 -17.68 8.09
CA CYS A 28 0.38 -16.93 6.99
C CYS A 28 -0.54 -17.83 6.14
N SER A 29 -1.64 -17.26 5.65
CA SER A 29 -2.53 -17.87 4.67
C SER A 29 -2.04 -17.53 3.25
N VAL A 30 -1.49 -18.51 2.53
CA VAL A 30 -1.06 -18.33 1.14
C VAL A 30 -2.28 -18.46 0.22
N LEU A 31 -2.63 -17.36 -0.45
CA LEU A 31 -3.78 -17.30 -1.35
C LEU A 31 -3.45 -18.04 -2.65
N THR A 32 -4.43 -18.79 -3.17
CA THR A 32 -4.30 -19.57 -4.43
C THR A 32 -5.01 -18.90 -5.60
N VAL A 33 -5.83 -17.88 -5.32
CA VAL A 33 -6.61 -17.16 -6.32
C VAL A 33 -5.95 -15.81 -6.58
N ASN A 34 -5.66 -15.52 -7.84
CA ASN A 34 -5.20 -14.20 -8.25
C ASN A 34 -6.40 -13.23 -8.33
N GLU A 35 -6.49 -12.34 -7.35
CA GLU A 35 -7.54 -11.32 -7.30
C GLU A 35 -7.21 -10.05 -8.08
N GLN A 36 -6.04 -10.01 -8.74
CA GLN A 36 -5.59 -8.88 -9.54
C GLN A 36 -5.57 -7.55 -8.76
N GLY A 37 -5.26 -7.62 -7.45
CA GLY A 37 -5.25 -6.46 -6.56
C GLY A 37 -6.63 -6.00 -6.05
N ARG A 38 -7.73 -6.67 -6.40
CA ARG A 38 -9.11 -6.23 -6.08
C ARG A 38 -9.63 -6.68 -4.70
N ARG A 39 -8.75 -6.95 -3.74
CA ARG A 39 -9.16 -7.38 -2.40
C ARG A 39 -9.89 -6.24 -1.68
N GLN A 40 -11.08 -6.50 -1.17
CA GLN A 40 -11.87 -5.51 -0.45
C GLN A 40 -11.53 -5.45 1.04
N ALA A 41 -11.42 -4.22 1.57
CA ALA A 41 -11.14 -3.92 2.97
C ALA A 41 -12.43 -3.91 3.81
N LEU A 42 -13.08 -5.07 3.94
CA LEU A 42 -14.33 -5.23 4.70
C LEU A 42 -14.18 -5.03 6.22
N ARG A 43 -12.93 -4.94 6.68
CA ARG A 43 -12.50 -4.72 8.07
C ARG A 43 -11.18 -3.96 8.04
N PRO A 44 -10.73 -3.36 9.16
CA PRO A 44 -9.43 -2.71 9.23
C PRO A 44 -8.32 -3.64 8.70
N MET A 45 -7.70 -3.23 7.59
CA MET A 45 -6.76 -4.04 6.81
C MET A 45 -5.58 -3.20 6.36
N MET A 46 -4.39 -3.75 6.59
CA MET A 46 -3.15 -3.21 6.04
C MET A 46 -2.80 -3.94 4.75
N PHE A 47 -2.65 -3.19 3.66
CA PHE A 47 -2.11 -3.68 2.40
C PHE A 47 -0.61 -3.40 2.35
N PHE A 48 0.17 -4.42 2.01
CA PHE A 48 1.62 -4.31 1.81
C PHE A 48 1.93 -4.67 0.36
N MET A 49 2.31 -3.66 -0.44
CA MET A 49 2.40 -3.75 -1.90
C MET A 49 3.65 -3.06 -2.46
N ALA A 50 4.74 -2.98 -1.70
CA ALA A 50 5.98 -2.34 -2.15
C ALA A 50 6.42 -2.88 -3.53
N HIS A 51 6.76 -1.98 -4.45
CA HIS A 51 7.20 -2.26 -5.83
C HIS A 51 6.18 -2.96 -6.73
N CYS A 52 4.92 -3.11 -6.32
CA CYS A 52 3.87 -3.60 -7.19
C CYS A 52 3.65 -2.67 -8.40
N ASP A 53 3.14 -3.24 -9.50
CA ASP A 53 2.75 -2.46 -10.67
C ASP A 53 1.59 -1.51 -10.36
N ALA A 54 1.58 -0.34 -11.02
CA ALA A 54 0.54 0.69 -10.84
C ALA A 54 -0.89 0.15 -11.05
N GLU A 55 -1.05 -0.83 -11.96
CA GLU A 55 -2.35 -1.46 -12.22
C GLU A 55 -2.93 -2.15 -10.97
N LEU A 56 -2.09 -2.71 -10.10
CA LEU A 56 -2.56 -3.35 -8.87
C LEU A 56 -3.07 -2.32 -7.85
N TYR A 57 -2.46 -1.13 -7.79
CA TYR A 57 -2.96 -0.02 -6.97
C TYR A 57 -4.27 0.53 -7.52
N GLU A 58 -4.37 0.69 -8.83
CA GLU A 58 -5.60 1.13 -9.49
C GLU A 58 -6.76 0.17 -9.21
N ASN A 59 -6.52 -1.13 -9.39
CA ASN A 59 -7.52 -2.18 -9.11
C ASN A 59 -7.91 -2.22 -7.63
N LEU A 60 -6.96 -2.02 -6.72
CA LEU A 60 -7.21 -1.99 -5.28
C LEU A 60 -8.11 -0.81 -4.91
N LEU A 61 -7.77 0.39 -5.40
CA LEU A 61 -8.55 1.59 -5.15
C LEU A 61 -9.94 1.49 -5.78
N GLU A 62 -10.04 1.01 -7.02
CA GLU A 62 -11.31 0.76 -7.72
C GLU A 62 -12.23 -0.17 -6.91
N ALA A 63 -11.73 -1.33 -6.49
CA ALA A 63 -12.51 -2.32 -5.75
C ALA A 63 -12.98 -1.82 -4.37
N ASN A 64 -12.29 -0.81 -3.83
CA ASN A 64 -12.56 -0.22 -2.54
C ASN A 64 -13.12 1.20 -2.66
N TRP A 65 -13.58 1.69 -3.82
CA TRP A 65 -13.97 3.09 -4.04
C TRP A 65 -15.30 3.50 -3.37
N MET A 66 -15.40 3.23 -2.08
CA MET A 66 -16.47 3.56 -1.16
C MET A 66 -15.84 3.98 0.15
N GLN A 67 -16.41 4.97 0.80
CA GLN A 67 -15.87 5.54 2.02
C GLN A 67 -15.64 4.52 3.14
N ASP A 68 -16.62 3.66 3.38
CA ASP A 68 -16.54 2.64 4.43
C ASP A 68 -15.41 1.62 4.16
N LEU A 69 -15.03 1.41 2.89
CA LEU A 69 -13.94 0.52 2.54
C LEU A 69 -12.60 1.24 2.62
N LEU A 70 -12.47 2.44 2.05
CA LEU A 70 -11.22 3.21 2.09
C LEU A 70 -10.81 3.55 3.52
N SER A 71 -11.75 3.92 4.39
CA SER A 71 -11.46 4.21 5.81
C SER A 71 -10.98 2.99 6.62
N ASN A 72 -11.23 1.77 6.12
CA ASN A 72 -10.69 0.54 6.69
C ASN A 72 -9.28 0.23 6.20
N MET A 73 -8.71 1.00 5.28
CA MET A 73 -7.43 0.71 4.65
C MET A 73 -6.28 1.47 5.29
N THR A 74 -5.15 0.79 5.41
CA THR A 74 -3.84 1.43 5.44
C THR A 74 -2.99 0.76 4.38
N LEU A 75 -2.28 1.53 3.57
CA LEU A 75 -1.47 0.98 2.49
C LEU A 75 -0.01 1.34 2.70
N PHE A 76 0.85 0.33 2.62
CA PHE A 76 2.29 0.51 2.48
C PHE A 76 2.68 0.08 1.07
N GLY A 77 3.16 1.01 0.27
CA GLY A 77 3.45 0.76 -1.14
C GLY A 77 4.10 1.96 -1.81
N ASN A 78 4.20 1.94 -3.13
CA ASN A 78 4.80 2.98 -3.94
C ASN A 78 4.19 4.35 -3.66
N SER A 79 5.01 5.38 -3.81
CA SER A 79 4.55 6.76 -3.65
C SER A 79 3.49 7.13 -4.69
N PHE A 80 2.36 7.70 -4.24
CA PHE A 80 1.34 8.24 -5.13
C PHE A 80 1.79 9.56 -5.76
N GLU A 81 2.61 10.31 -5.04
CA GLU A 81 3.23 11.54 -5.53
C GLU A 81 4.14 11.26 -6.73
N ALA A 82 4.92 10.17 -6.68
CA ALA A 82 5.77 9.77 -7.80
C ALA A 82 4.94 9.52 -9.08
N TYR A 83 3.75 8.91 -8.97
CA TYR A 83 2.88 8.70 -10.13
C TYR A 83 2.37 10.02 -10.74
N GLU A 84 2.04 11.02 -9.93
CA GLU A 84 1.61 12.35 -10.38
C GLU A 84 2.74 13.11 -11.09
N GLN A 85 3.96 13.07 -10.54
CA GLN A 85 5.15 13.68 -11.14
C GLN A 85 5.45 13.07 -12.52
N HIS A 86 5.42 11.75 -12.63
CA HIS A 86 5.63 11.06 -13.91
C HIS A 86 4.59 11.44 -14.98
N VAL A 87 3.31 11.61 -14.62
CA VAL A 87 2.27 12.07 -15.55
C VAL A 87 2.51 13.52 -16.00
N SER A 88 2.94 14.39 -15.07
CA SER A 88 3.20 15.81 -15.35
C SER A 88 4.39 16.03 -16.29
N GLU A 89 5.43 15.20 -16.17
CA GLU A 89 6.63 15.25 -17.02
C GLU A 89 6.36 14.66 -18.41
N CYS A 90 5.51 13.63 -18.48
CA CYS A 90 5.14 12.96 -19.72
C CYS A 90 3.88 13.56 -20.34
N LYS A 91 4.00 14.78 -20.89
CA LYS A 91 2.93 15.58 -21.55
C LYS A 91 2.15 14.90 -22.72
N ASN A 92 2.42 13.64 -23.03
CA ASN A 92 1.87 12.94 -24.20
C ASN A 92 1.13 11.63 -23.89
N PHE A 93 1.03 11.20 -22.64
CA PHE A 93 0.11 10.12 -22.32
C PHE A 93 -1.28 10.73 -22.13
N ARG A 94 -2.25 10.31 -22.95
CA ARG A 94 -3.66 10.41 -22.53
C ARG A 94 -3.70 9.84 -21.12
N LEU A 95 -4.43 10.48 -20.17
CA LEU A 95 -4.73 9.86 -18.88
C LEU A 95 -5.19 8.43 -19.20
N THR A 96 -4.32 7.44 -19.01
CA THR A 96 -4.76 6.08 -19.23
C THR A 96 -5.66 5.77 -18.07
N ASP A 97 -6.79 5.12 -18.34
CA ASP A 97 -7.76 4.67 -17.33
C ASP A 97 -7.10 3.92 -16.16
N SER A 98 -5.84 3.47 -16.32
CA SER A 98 -5.02 2.74 -15.38
C SER A 98 -4.43 3.53 -14.19
N LYS A 99 -4.67 4.85 -14.05
CA LYS A 99 -4.17 5.64 -12.90
C LYS A 99 -5.16 6.68 -12.35
N LYS A 100 -6.42 6.65 -12.80
CA LYS A 100 -7.41 7.68 -12.42
C LYS A 100 -7.71 7.65 -10.94
N HIS A 101 -7.87 6.47 -10.33
CA HIS A 101 -8.15 6.36 -8.90
C HIS A 101 -6.93 6.76 -8.06
N ILE A 102 -5.72 6.41 -8.50
CA ILE A 102 -4.47 6.82 -7.84
C ILE A 102 -4.36 8.36 -7.77
N LEU A 103 -4.67 9.06 -8.86
CA LEU A 103 -4.62 10.52 -8.89
C LEU A 103 -5.78 11.14 -8.10
N ALA A 104 -6.99 10.63 -8.28
CA ALA A 104 -8.20 11.16 -7.65
C ALA A 104 -8.18 11.04 -6.12
N ILE A 105 -7.57 9.98 -5.57
CA ILE A 105 -7.56 9.72 -4.13
C ILE A 105 -6.57 10.61 -3.36
N ARG A 106 -5.60 11.26 -4.04
CA ARG A 106 -4.52 12.03 -3.38
C ARG A 106 -5.03 13.10 -2.42
N GLN A 107 -6.15 13.75 -2.73
CA GLN A 107 -6.71 14.79 -1.86
C GLN A 107 -7.28 14.24 -0.54
N PHE A 108 -7.50 12.92 -0.46
CA PHE A 108 -8.06 12.23 0.70
C PHE A 108 -7.07 11.28 1.39
N VAL A 109 -5.83 11.20 0.90
CA VAL A 109 -4.79 10.33 1.44
C VAL A 109 -3.68 11.15 2.04
N LYS A 110 -3.38 10.87 3.30
CA LYS A 110 -2.18 11.32 3.96
C LYS A 110 -1.03 10.35 3.66
N GLU A 111 -0.18 10.77 2.72
CA GLU A 111 1.03 10.03 2.35
C GLU A 111 2.21 10.40 3.25
N LEU A 112 2.93 9.40 3.78
CA LEU A 112 4.14 9.55 4.59
C LEU A 112 5.28 8.71 3.99
N PRO A 113 6.22 9.33 3.25
CA PRO A 113 7.36 8.64 2.64
C PRO A 113 8.29 7.98 3.68
N MET A 114 8.81 6.79 3.38
CA MET A 114 9.74 6.07 4.28
C MET A 114 11.07 6.79 4.49
N ASP A 115 11.56 7.51 3.48
CA ASP A 115 12.82 8.25 3.55
C ASP A 115 12.77 9.46 4.49
N SER A 116 11.59 9.75 5.08
CA SER A 116 11.43 10.74 6.14
C SER A 116 12.00 10.24 7.46
N MET A 117 13.33 10.28 7.59
CA MET A 117 14.10 9.97 8.82
C MET A 117 13.58 10.72 10.06
N LYS A 118 12.91 11.86 9.86
CA LYS A 118 12.24 12.66 10.90
C LYS A 118 11.17 11.89 11.68
N HIS A 119 10.36 11.05 11.01
CA HIS A 119 9.30 10.29 11.66
C HIS A 119 9.85 9.11 12.45
N ILE A 120 10.85 8.41 11.89
CA ILE A 120 11.56 7.31 12.56
C ILE A 120 12.20 7.83 13.86
N ILE A 121 12.87 8.98 13.81
CA ILE A 121 13.49 9.59 15.00
C ILE A 121 12.43 9.94 16.07
N ALA A 122 11.26 10.46 15.67
CA ALA A 122 10.22 10.88 16.60
C ALA A 122 9.59 9.71 17.37
N ILE A 123 9.42 8.54 16.73
CA ILE A 123 8.78 7.37 17.33
C ILE A 123 9.74 6.46 18.11
N ARG A 124 11.05 6.58 17.91
CA ARG A 124 12.08 5.75 18.58
C ARG A 124 11.97 5.71 20.10
N GLN A 125 11.53 6.81 20.73
CA GLN A 125 11.34 6.84 22.19
C GLN A 125 10.13 6.04 22.67
N PHE A 126 9.17 5.74 21.77
CA PHE A 126 7.93 5.03 22.06
C PHE A 126 7.91 3.61 21.50
N ALA A 127 8.82 3.27 20.58
CA ALA A 127 8.88 1.97 19.92
C ALA A 127 10.16 1.22 20.26
N LYS A 128 10.01 -0.06 20.63
CA LYS A 128 11.15 -0.97 20.74
C LYS A 128 11.45 -1.55 19.36
N GLU A 129 12.31 -0.87 18.62
CA GLU A 129 12.82 -1.34 17.33
C GLU A 129 13.60 -2.65 17.54
N ARG A 130 13.22 -3.72 16.84
CA ARG A 130 14.10 -4.87 16.65
C ARG A 130 14.91 -4.58 15.41
N SER A 131 16.17 -4.18 15.59
CA SER A 131 17.02 -3.78 14.47
C SER A 131 17.14 -4.94 13.48
N ILE A 132 16.61 -4.72 12.30
CA ILE A 132 17.20 -5.22 11.06
C ILE A 132 18.12 -4.09 10.61
N ASP A 133 19.38 -4.36 10.25
CA ASP A 133 20.36 -3.30 9.96
C ASP A 133 19.78 -2.26 8.98
N PRO A 134 19.44 -1.05 9.44
CA PRO A 134 18.69 -0.09 8.64
C PRO A 134 19.57 0.61 7.59
N PHE A 135 20.88 0.36 7.64
CA PHE A 135 21.87 0.88 6.69
C PHE A 135 22.36 -0.20 5.72
N SER A 136 21.74 -1.39 5.72
CA SER A 136 21.98 -2.34 4.65
C SER A 136 21.45 -1.74 3.34
N ASP A 137 22.28 -1.74 2.30
CA ASP A 137 21.88 -1.41 0.93
C ASP A 137 20.65 -2.23 0.50
N ASP A 138 20.49 -3.44 1.04
CA ASP A 138 19.35 -4.31 0.80
C ASP A 138 18.03 -3.70 1.30
N LEU A 139 18.04 -3.03 2.46
CA LEU A 139 16.83 -2.42 3.04
C LEU A 139 16.46 -1.15 2.27
N PHE A 140 17.47 -0.36 1.89
CA PHE A 140 17.26 0.80 1.04
C PHE A 140 16.65 0.37 -0.29
N CYS A 141 17.20 -0.65 -0.95
CA CYS A 141 16.64 -1.14 -2.21
C CYS A 141 15.23 -1.73 -2.05
N ALA A 142 14.96 -2.43 -0.94
CA ALA A 142 13.67 -3.05 -0.69
C ALA A 142 12.53 -2.03 -0.47
N PHE A 143 12.81 -0.82 0.04
CA PHE A 143 11.77 0.13 0.44
C PHE A 143 11.90 1.55 -0.14
N HIS A 144 12.97 1.83 -0.89
CA HIS A 144 13.12 3.11 -1.59
C HIS A 144 11.92 3.39 -2.50
N GLY A 145 11.40 4.61 -2.44
CA GLY A 145 10.20 5.00 -3.19
C GLY A 145 8.87 4.49 -2.63
N SER A 146 8.88 3.83 -1.45
CA SER A 146 7.67 3.44 -0.74
C SER A 146 7.23 4.47 0.31
N SER A 147 5.91 4.57 0.49
CA SER A 147 5.22 5.45 1.41
C SER A 147 4.14 4.69 2.18
N TRP A 148 3.84 5.16 3.38
CA TRP A 148 2.59 4.85 4.06
C TRP A 148 1.47 5.75 3.56
N HIS A 149 0.29 5.20 3.38
CA HIS A 149 -0.91 5.88 2.92
C HIS A 149 -2.02 5.64 3.93
N PHE A 150 -2.48 6.73 4.55
CA PHE A 150 -3.60 6.72 5.48
C PHE A 150 -4.78 7.45 4.83
N PHE A 151 -5.90 6.75 4.72
CA PHE A 151 -7.11 7.25 4.07
C PHE A 151 -7.98 7.92 5.14
N ASP A 152 -8.09 9.25 5.08
CA ASP A 152 -8.88 10.05 6.02
C ASP A 152 -9.98 10.76 5.22
N ILE A 153 -11.07 10.02 4.99
CA ILE A 153 -12.20 10.50 4.19
C ILE A 153 -13.31 10.91 5.16
N ASP A 154 -13.61 12.22 5.20
CA ASP A 154 -14.70 12.78 6.00
C ASP A 154 -16.04 12.14 5.60
N PRO A 155 -16.88 11.67 6.55
CA PRO A 155 -18.26 11.19 6.34
C PRO A 155 -19.14 12.03 5.41
N HIS A 156 -18.81 13.31 5.25
CA HIS A 156 -19.54 14.26 4.42
C HIS A 156 -18.86 14.60 3.10
N SER A 157 -17.66 14.07 2.83
CA SER A 157 -16.99 14.22 1.53
C SER A 157 -17.59 13.25 0.53
N ASP A 158 -18.06 13.76 -0.62
CA ASP A 158 -18.49 12.91 -1.71
C ASP A 158 -17.24 12.44 -2.48
N LEU A 159 -17.00 11.12 -2.54
CA LEU A 159 -15.95 10.56 -3.40
C LEU A 159 -16.20 10.87 -4.89
N CYS A 160 -17.42 11.26 -5.27
CA CYS A 160 -17.72 11.78 -6.61
C CYS A 160 -17.09 13.15 -6.89
N ASP A 161 -16.67 13.90 -5.86
CA ASP A 161 -15.92 15.15 -6.03
C ASP A 161 -14.46 14.90 -6.44
N ALA A 162 -14.00 13.65 -6.34
CA ALA A 162 -12.71 13.22 -6.86
C ALA A 162 -12.78 13.23 -8.39
N LYS A 163 -11.95 14.06 -9.04
CA LYS A 163 -11.85 14.10 -10.51
C LYS A 163 -11.21 12.81 -11.02
N LEU A 164 -12.03 11.86 -11.45
CA LEU A 164 -11.62 10.69 -12.24
C LEU A 164 -11.32 11.06 -13.69
#